data_AF-A0A414ZQW3-F1
#
_entry.id   AF-A0A414ZQW3-F1
#
_cell.length_a   1.000
_cell.length_b   1.000
_cell.length_c   1.000
_cell.angle_alpha   90.00
_cell.angle_beta   90.00
_cell.angle_gamma   90.00
#
_symmetry.space_group_name_H-M   'P 1'
#
loop_
_entity.id
_entity.type
_entity.pdbx_description
1 polymer ?
#
loop_
_entity_poly.entity_id
_entity_poly.type
_entity_poly.pdbx_seq_one_letter_code
_entity_poly.pdbx_strand_id
1 'polypeptide(L)'
;MRTENIEVTFKIPIPVDKPDLNGVIYSKEAIRNAYKNVKDVPIEIPCSDGRFLPIGATQEVELIEDENDMYITGVGLVWYGGTEENVEIEEGKVTSFKVNGIGIAKE
;
A
#
# COMPACT_ATOMS: atom_id res chain seq x y z
N MET A 1 1.04 -17.41 -11.54
CA MET A 1 0.32 -16.14 -11.78
C MET A 1 -0.95 -16.01 -10.96
N ARG A 2 -1.27 -14.79 -10.50
CA ARG A 2 -2.48 -14.48 -9.72
C ARG A 2 -3.66 -14.15 -10.64
N THR A 3 -4.86 -14.48 -10.20
CA THR A 3 -6.12 -14.19 -10.89
C THR A 3 -6.94 -13.09 -10.21
N GLU A 4 -6.53 -12.65 -9.01
CA GLU A 4 -7.29 -11.76 -8.15
C GLU A 4 -6.38 -10.73 -7.47
N ASN A 5 -6.96 -9.56 -7.14
CA ASN A 5 -6.31 -8.54 -6.33
C ASN A 5 -6.01 -9.07 -4.92
N ILE A 6 -5.03 -8.47 -4.26
CA ILE A 6 -4.65 -8.83 -2.90
C ILE A 6 -5.32 -7.86 -1.94
N GLU A 7 -6.15 -8.36 -1.04
CA GLU A 7 -6.63 -7.57 0.08
C GLU A 7 -5.49 -7.28 1.06
N VAL A 8 -5.35 -6.02 1.44
CA VAL A 8 -4.34 -5.56 2.39
C VAL A 8 -5.00 -4.75 3.49
N THR A 9 -4.53 -4.96 4.71
CA THR A 9 -4.87 -4.15 5.87
C THR A 9 -3.61 -3.46 6.37
N PHE A 10 -3.69 -2.17 6.67
CA PHE A 10 -2.55 -1.42 7.18
C PHE A 10 -2.91 -0.61 8.42
N LYS A 11 -1.92 -0.44 9.29
CA LYS A 11 -1.95 0.48 10.43
C LYS A 11 -0.71 1.35 10.38
N ILE A 12 -0.91 2.65 10.17
CA ILE A 12 0.16 3.63 9.99
C ILE A 12 0.16 4.60 11.18
N PRO A 13 1.20 4.60 12.03
CA PRO A 13 1.30 5.57 13.11
C PRO A 13 1.60 6.97 12.56
N ILE A 14 1.00 8.00 13.16
CA ILE A 14 1.28 9.40 12.84
C ILE A 14 1.93 10.07 14.06
N PRO A 15 3.13 10.65 13.92
CA PRO A 15 3.77 11.41 15.00
C PRO A 15 3.06 12.76 15.17
N VAL A 16 2.19 12.87 16.18
CA VAL A 16 1.47 14.11 16.51
C VAL A 16 2.39 15.04 17.31
N ASP A 17 2.50 16.30 16.88
CA ASP A 17 3.32 17.34 17.52
C ASP A 17 4.78 16.93 17.74
N LYS A 18 5.25 15.97 16.93
CA LYS A 18 6.63 15.45 16.90
C LYS A 18 7.09 15.38 15.45
N PRO A 19 8.40 15.51 15.18
CA PRO A 19 8.92 15.39 13.82
C PRO A 19 8.74 13.98 13.28
N ASP A 20 8.36 13.88 12.01
CA ASP A 20 8.47 12.64 11.23
C ASP A 20 9.94 12.34 10.88
N LEU A 21 10.16 11.32 10.05
CA LEU A 21 11.51 10.97 9.59
C LEU A 21 12.17 12.04 8.71
N ASN A 22 11.40 13.01 8.22
CA ASN A 22 11.87 14.17 7.45
C ASN A 22 11.99 15.44 8.30
N GLY A 23 11.71 15.39 9.60
CA GLY A 23 11.73 16.55 10.50
C GLY A 23 10.48 17.43 10.44
N VAL A 24 9.45 17.03 9.70
CA VAL A 24 8.19 17.78 9.57
C VAL A 24 7.28 17.47 10.75
N ILE A 25 6.71 18.52 11.35
CA ILE A 25 5.82 18.40 12.51
C ILE A 25 4.38 18.69 12.06
N TYR A 26 3.46 17.79 12.39
CA TYR A 26 2.05 17.88 12.05
C TYR A 26 1.21 18.09 13.31
N SER A 27 0.30 19.07 13.27
CA SER A 27 -0.64 19.29 14.36
C SER A 27 -1.80 18.29 14.32
N LYS A 28 -2.34 17.98 15.51
CA LYS A 28 -3.53 17.13 15.65
C LYS A 28 -4.71 17.59 14.80
N GLU A 29 -4.92 18.91 14.71
CA GLU A 29 -6.01 19.50 13.91
C GLU A 29 -5.80 19.30 12.41
N ALA A 30 -4.57 19.51 11.91
CA ALA A 30 -4.25 19.30 10.50
C ALA A 30 -4.50 17.84 10.09
N ILE A 31 -4.09 16.89 10.94
CA ILE A 31 -4.33 15.45 10.71
C ILE A 31 -5.83 15.16 10.65
N ARG A 32 -6.61 15.60 11.64
CA ARG A 32 -8.08 15.41 11.63
C ARG A 32 -8.71 15.96 10.36
N ASN A 33 -8.32 17.17 9.96
CA ASN A 33 -8.89 17.80 8.77
C ASN A 33 -8.53 17.03 7.49
N ALA A 34 -7.32 16.49 7.39
CA ALA A 34 -6.90 15.68 6.25
C ALA A 34 -7.72 14.40 6.10
N TYR A 35 -8.04 13.71 7.21
CA TYR A 35 -8.70 12.40 7.17
C TYR A 35 -10.23 12.41 7.23
N LYS A 36 -10.88 13.58 7.38
CA LYS A 36 -12.35 13.70 7.52
C LYS A 36 -13.17 13.01 6.41
N ASN A 37 -12.67 12.98 5.18
CA ASN A 37 -13.40 12.47 4.01
C ASN A 37 -12.50 11.61 3.09
N VAL A 38 -11.47 10.99 3.65
CA VAL A 38 -10.54 10.15 2.87
C VAL A 38 -11.25 8.87 2.46
N LYS A 39 -11.41 8.67 1.15
CA LYS A 39 -11.94 7.46 0.51
C LYS A 39 -11.26 7.29 -0.83
N ASP A 40 -11.16 6.04 -1.30
CA ASP A 40 -10.68 5.70 -2.63
C ASP A 40 -9.32 6.33 -2.97
N VAL A 41 -8.40 6.37 -1.99
CA VAL A 41 -7.07 6.96 -2.15
C VAL A 41 -6.11 5.89 -2.70
N PRO A 42 -5.24 6.23 -3.67
CA PRO A 42 -4.26 5.30 -4.18
C PRO A 42 -3.34 4.73 -3.09
N ILE A 43 -3.03 3.44 -3.19
CA ILE A 43 -1.89 2.82 -2.51
C ILE A 43 -0.71 2.96 -3.47
N GLU A 44 0.35 3.64 -3.06
CA GLU A 44 1.41 4.06 -3.98
C GLU A 44 2.80 3.65 -3.54
N ILE A 45 3.67 3.44 -4.54
CA ILE A 45 5.13 3.34 -4.34
C ILE A 45 5.77 4.70 -4.67
N PRO A 46 6.36 5.39 -3.69
CA PRO A 46 7.15 6.59 -3.95
C PRO A 46 8.45 6.21 -4.68
N CYS A 47 8.71 6.87 -5.81
CA CYS A 47 9.89 6.67 -6.63
C CYS A 47 10.96 7.72 -6.31
N SER A 48 12.22 7.37 -6.55
CA SER A 48 13.37 8.27 -6.33
C SER A 48 13.37 9.52 -7.21
N ASP A 49 12.61 9.50 -8.32
CA ASP A 49 12.42 10.66 -9.22
C ASP A 49 11.25 11.57 -8.81
N GLY A 50 10.66 11.33 -7.64
CA GLY A 50 9.53 12.12 -7.11
C GLY A 50 8.16 11.71 -7.63
N ARG A 51 8.08 10.69 -8.50
CA ARG A 51 6.79 10.13 -8.92
C ARG A 51 6.20 9.22 -7.84
N PHE A 52 4.88 9.12 -7.84
CA PHE A 52 4.14 8.14 -7.06
C PHE A 52 3.47 7.18 -8.04
N LEU A 53 3.70 5.89 -7.86
CA LEU A 53 3.13 4.85 -8.72
C LEU A 53 1.98 4.15 -8.00
N PRO A 54 0.73 4.28 -8.46
CA PRO A 54 -0.38 3.56 -7.86
C PRO A 54 -0.25 2.06 -8.15
N ILE A 55 -0.38 1.27 -7.10
CA ILE A 55 -0.36 -0.20 -7.12
C ILE A 55 -1.66 -0.80 -6.60
N GLY A 56 -2.64 0.04 -6.32
CA GLY A 56 -3.85 -0.33 -5.62
C GLY A 56 -4.64 0.90 -5.18
N ALA A 57 -5.74 0.65 -4.49
CA ALA A 57 -6.57 1.69 -3.91
C ALA A 57 -7.08 1.25 -2.54
N THR A 58 -7.23 2.20 -1.63
CA THR A 58 -7.93 1.99 -0.37
C THR A 58 -9.43 1.88 -0.63
N GLN A 59 -10.09 0.99 0.10
CA GLN A 59 -11.55 0.88 0.13
C GLN A 59 -12.09 1.61 1.35
N GLU A 60 -11.40 1.45 2.48
CA GLU A 60 -11.73 2.08 3.74
C GLU A 60 -10.48 2.66 4.37
N VAL A 61 -10.56 3.90 4.85
CA VAL A 61 -9.51 4.56 5.62
C VAL A 61 -10.16 5.27 6.79
N GLU A 62 -9.67 4.98 7.99
CA GLU A 62 -10.16 5.58 9.22
C GLU A 62 -8.97 6.12 10.02
N LEU A 63 -9.17 7.31 10.57
CA LEU A 63 -8.25 7.89 11.55
C LEU A 63 -8.70 7.48 12.95
N ILE A 64 -7.84 6.80 13.67
CA ILE A 64 -8.07 6.42 15.07
C ILE A 64 -7.22 7.31 15.97
N GLU A 65 -7.85 7.81 17.02
CA GLU A 65 -7.20 8.56 18.09
C GLU A 65 -7.18 7.73 19.36
N ASP A 66 -5.98 7.47 19.87
CA ASP A 66 -5.74 6.90 21.19
C ASP A 66 -5.22 8.01 22.13
N GLU A 67 -5.15 7.77 23.43
CA GLU A 67 -4.89 8.79 24.46
C GLU A 67 -3.62 9.62 24.18
N ASN A 68 -2.59 9.02 23.57
CA ASN A 68 -1.32 9.68 23.25
C ASN A 68 -0.89 9.57 21.79
N ASP A 69 -1.62 8.82 20.96
CA ASP A 69 -1.21 8.48 19.60
C ASP A 69 -2.36 8.65 18.60
N MET A 70 -2.00 8.90 17.35
CA MET A 70 -2.94 8.85 16.22
C MET A 70 -2.41 7.85 15.21
N TYR A 71 -3.31 7.04 14.65
CA TYR A 71 -2.95 6.11 13.59
C TYR A 71 -4.05 6.02 12.55
N ILE A 72 -3.64 5.78 11.31
CA ILE A 72 -4.55 5.46 10.22
C ILE A 72 -4.68 3.95 10.19
N THR A 73 -5.91 3.45 10.16
CA THR A 73 -6.19 2.08 9.77
C THR A 73 -6.88 2.10 8.42
N GLY A 74 -6.66 1.08 7.59
CA GLY A 74 -7.37 0.98 6.34
C GLY A 74 -7.32 -0.41 5.73
N VAL A 75 -8.31 -0.66 4.90
CA VAL A 75 -8.42 -1.83 4.04
C VAL A 75 -8.29 -1.35 2.61
N GLY A 76 -7.57 -2.09 1.78
CA GLY A 76 -7.43 -1.78 0.38
C GLY A 76 -7.13 -3.01 -0.46
N LEU A 77 -7.03 -2.77 -1.76
CA LEU A 77 -6.71 -3.79 -2.74
C LEU A 77 -5.42 -3.39 -3.45
N VAL A 78 -4.43 -4.27 -3.42
CA VAL A 78 -3.27 -4.20 -4.29
C VAL A 78 -3.59 -4.94 -5.58
N TRP A 79 -3.40 -4.29 -6.72
CA TRP A 79 -3.74 -4.85 -8.02
C TRP A 79 -2.89 -6.07 -8.36
N TYR A 80 -3.52 -7.06 -9.01
CA TYR A 80 -2.86 -8.33 -9.31
C TYR A 80 -1.62 -8.15 -10.19
N GLY A 81 -0.47 -8.51 -9.64
CA GLY A 81 0.83 -8.53 -10.34
C GLY A 81 1.14 -9.86 -11.02
N GLY A 82 2.01 -9.79 -12.02
CA GLY A 82 2.74 -10.96 -12.52
C GLY A 82 3.77 -11.46 -11.50
N THR A 83 4.18 -12.71 -11.65
CA THR A 83 5.32 -13.30 -10.94
C THR A 83 6.55 -13.27 -11.84
N GLU A 84 7.74 -12.99 -11.29
CA GLU A 84 8.98 -13.18 -12.04
C GLU A 84 9.42 -14.63 -11.86
N GLU A 85 9.32 -15.40 -12.94
CA GLU A 85 9.46 -16.86 -12.89
C GLU A 85 10.26 -17.40 -14.08
N ASN A 86 11.15 -18.35 -13.80
CA ASN A 86 11.68 -19.25 -14.81
C ASN A 86 10.78 -20.50 -14.85
N VAL A 87 10.26 -20.86 -16.02
CA VAL A 87 9.30 -21.96 -16.18
C VAL A 87 9.80 -23.00 -17.18
N GLU A 88 9.55 -24.27 -16.87
CA GLU A 88 9.63 -25.38 -17.82
C GLU A 88 8.21 -25.78 -18.21
N ILE A 89 7.97 -25.91 -19.52
CA ILE A 89 6.65 -26.22 -20.08
C ILE A 89 6.74 -27.52 -20.87
N GLU A 90 5.91 -28.50 -20.52
CA GLU A 90 5.73 -29.75 -21.25
C GLU A 90 4.25 -29.94 -21.58
N GLU A 91 3.92 -30.30 -22.82
CA GLU A 91 2.53 -30.50 -23.28
C GLU A 91 1.58 -29.32 -22.98
N GLY A 92 2.09 -28.08 -23.02
CA GLY A 92 1.32 -26.88 -22.73
C GLY A 92 1.02 -26.67 -21.25
N LYS A 93 1.64 -27.45 -20.35
CA LYS A 93 1.54 -27.29 -18.90
C LYS A 93 2.89 -26.89 -18.32
N VAL A 94 2.88 -25.94 -17.40
CA VAL A 94 4.06 -25.64 -16.58
C VAL A 94 4.31 -26.83 -15.67
N THR A 95 5.44 -27.52 -15.83
CA THR A 95 5.83 -28.71 -15.05
C THR A 95 6.82 -28.38 -13.93
N SER A 96 7.55 -27.28 -14.07
CA SER A 96 8.47 -26.75 -13.06
C SER A 96 8.50 -25.22 -13.12
N PHE A 97 8.59 -24.57 -11.97
CA PHE A 97 8.82 -23.13 -11.90
C PHE A 97 9.70 -22.74 -10.71
N LYS A 98 10.54 -21.73 -10.89
CA LYS A 98 11.29 -21.06 -9.82
C LYS A 98 10.83 -19.62 -9.70
N VAL A 99 10.26 -19.27 -8.55
CA VAL A 99 9.91 -17.89 -8.20
C VAL A 99 11.18 -17.15 -7.80
N ASN A 100 11.54 -16.12 -8.56
CA ASN A 100 12.66 -15.23 -8.21
C ASN A 100 12.17 -13.95 -7.52
N GLY A 101 10.92 -13.55 -7.80
CA GLY A 101 10.31 -12.37 -7.23
C GLY A 101 8.79 -12.41 -7.31
N ILE A 102 8.15 -11.74 -6.36
CA ILE A 102 6.73 -11.46 -6.37
C ILE A 102 6.54 -10.02 -6.82
N GLY A 103 6.09 -9.83 -8.05
CA GLY A 103 5.70 -8.52 -8.55
C GLY A 103 4.37 -8.09 -7.94
N ILE A 104 4.28 -6.82 -7.63
CA ILE A 104 3.01 -6.10 -7.49
C ILE A 104 2.85 -5.34 -8.81
N ALA A 105 1.73 -5.52 -9.50
CA ALA A 105 1.56 -4.97 -10.86
C ALA A 105 1.77 -3.46 -10.86
N LYS A 106 2.53 -3.02 -11.85
CA LYS A 106 2.53 -1.66 -12.35
C LYS A 106 1.75 -1.75 -13.67
N GLU A 107 0.43 -1.55 -13.57
CA GLU A 107 -0.56 -1.55 -14.67
C GLU A 107 -0.36 -2.57 -15.80
#